data_AF-A0A316UI24-F1
#
_entry.id   AF-A0A316UI24-F1
#
_cell.length_a   1.000
_cell.length_b   1.000
_cell.length_c   1.000
_cell.angle_alpha   90.00
_cell.angle_beta   90.00
_cell.angle_gamma   90.00
#
_symmetry.space_group_name_H-M   'P 1'
#
loop_
_entity.id
_entity.type
_entity.pdbx_description
1 polymer ?
#
loop_
_entity_poly.entity_id
_entity_poly.type
_entity_poly.pdbx_seq_one_letter_code
_entity_poly.pdbx_strand_id
1 'polypeptide(L)'
;MIAKPACLLALSAFFLTFAHACVITGNTTLTERDWRDYAPALCTDKNYHCLTVEIRDHFFIGFKHLYCDISRQEDEQAPEPRWRTYFFDGVCEGQIAMKCFSDQHIRTRGLTSFSFGRKANHSSEFSTTDPNVKGQTSDLQVVTLTPGKEVQRSKTPWVDFQLACRFDK
;
A
#
# COMPACT_ATOMS: atom_id res chain seq x y z
N MET A 1 -15.68 -69.40 -34.91
CA MET A 1 -14.89 -68.15 -35.00
C MET A 1 -15.62 -67.08 -34.21
N ILE A 2 -14.91 -66.46 -33.24
CA ILE A 2 -14.95 -65.03 -32.82
C ILE A 2 -16.34 -64.34 -32.94
N ALA A 3 -17.03 -63.81 -31.93
CA ALA A 3 -16.65 -63.25 -30.62
C ALA A 3 -17.85 -63.26 -29.63
N LYS A 4 -17.51 -63.18 -28.33
CA LYS A 4 -18.33 -62.75 -27.16
C LYS A 4 -18.20 -61.20 -27.00
N PRO A 5 -18.86 -60.48 -26.07
CA PRO A 5 -20.07 -60.72 -25.25
C PRO A 5 -21.01 -59.48 -25.10
N ALA A 6 -22.04 -59.68 -24.27
CA ALA A 6 -22.59 -58.74 -23.28
C ALA A 6 -23.54 -57.63 -23.74
N CYS A 7 -24.82 -58.04 -23.84
CA CYS A 7 -25.98 -57.22 -23.57
C CYS A 7 -26.03 -56.90 -22.06
N LEU A 8 -26.05 -55.62 -21.68
CA LEU A 8 -26.39 -55.17 -20.33
C LEU A 8 -27.54 -54.18 -20.44
N LEU A 9 -28.69 -54.66 -19.99
CA LEU A 9 -29.91 -53.92 -19.73
C LEU A 9 -29.65 -52.94 -18.57
N ALA A 10 -30.10 -51.69 -18.71
CA ALA A 10 -31.22 -51.18 -17.92
C ALA A 10 -31.45 -49.69 -18.22
N LEU A 11 -32.59 -49.41 -18.84
CA LEU A 11 -33.21 -48.09 -18.82
C LEU A 11 -33.73 -47.79 -17.41
N SER A 12 -33.47 -46.58 -16.94
CA SER A 12 -34.51 -45.79 -16.28
C SER A 12 -34.11 -44.31 -16.27
N ALA A 13 -34.90 -43.53 -17.00
CA ALA A 13 -34.80 -42.09 -17.12
C ALA A 13 -35.13 -41.42 -15.79
N PHE A 14 -34.32 -40.44 -15.39
CA PHE A 14 -34.77 -39.35 -14.54
C PHE A 14 -34.25 -38.04 -15.15
N PHE A 15 -35.20 -37.24 -15.60
CA PHE A 15 -35.00 -35.82 -15.90
C PHE A 15 -34.34 -35.13 -14.71
N LEU A 16 -33.28 -34.38 -14.97
CA LEU A 16 -32.92 -33.19 -14.21
C LEU A 16 -31.99 -32.34 -15.09
N THR A 17 -32.62 -31.50 -15.90
CA THR A 17 -31.99 -30.31 -16.48
C THR A 17 -31.50 -29.43 -15.35
N PHE A 18 -30.21 -29.48 -15.05
CA PHE A 18 -29.54 -28.38 -14.36
C PHE A 18 -28.47 -27.84 -15.29
N ALA A 19 -28.89 -26.80 -16.01
CA ALA A 19 -28.00 -25.78 -16.53
C ALA A 19 -27.08 -25.33 -15.39
N HIS A 20 -25.86 -25.86 -15.36
CA HIS A 20 -24.80 -25.20 -14.62
C HIS A 20 -24.41 -24.02 -15.48
N ALA A 21 -25.03 -22.90 -15.12
CA ALA A 21 -24.65 -21.57 -15.52
C ALA A 21 -23.12 -21.50 -15.62
N CYS A 22 -22.65 -20.93 -16.72
CA CYS A 22 -21.37 -20.28 -16.75
C CYS A 22 -21.39 -19.25 -15.61
N VAL A 23 -20.93 -19.64 -14.43
CA VAL A 23 -20.67 -18.69 -13.36
C VAL A 23 -19.37 -18.04 -13.77
N ILE A 24 -19.52 -16.98 -14.58
CA ILE A 24 -18.59 -15.86 -14.52
C ILE A 24 -18.72 -15.38 -13.08
N THR A 25 -17.88 -15.89 -12.17
CA THR A 25 -17.62 -15.21 -10.91
C THR A 25 -16.83 -13.96 -11.26
N GLY A 26 -17.56 -12.96 -11.77
CA GLY A 26 -17.21 -11.58 -11.60
C GLY A 26 -17.23 -11.31 -10.11
N ASN A 27 -16.03 -11.34 -9.54
CA ASN A 27 -15.56 -10.58 -8.38
C ASN A 27 -14.36 -11.37 -7.84
N THR A 28 -13.21 -11.21 -8.51
CA THR A 28 -11.96 -11.12 -7.75
C THR A 28 -12.16 -9.98 -6.78
N THR A 29 -12.68 -10.34 -5.62
CA THR A 29 -12.88 -9.52 -4.45
C THR A 29 -11.64 -8.65 -4.25
N LEU A 30 -11.85 -7.36 -3.96
CA LEU A 30 -10.82 -6.38 -3.57
C LEU A 30 -9.88 -6.86 -2.44
N THR A 31 -10.14 -8.04 -1.89
CA THR A 31 -9.36 -8.79 -0.92
C THR A 31 -8.25 -9.68 -1.51
N GLU A 32 -7.76 -9.44 -2.74
CA GLU A 32 -6.63 -10.22 -3.29
C GLU A 32 -5.47 -9.40 -3.93
N ARG A 33 -5.20 -8.16 -3.48
CA ARG A 33 -3.88 -7.50 -3.67
C ARG A 33 -3.14 -7.29 -2.36
N ASP A 34 -2.39 -8.32 -1.98
CA ASP A 34 -1.62 -8.37 -0.75
C ASP A 34 -0.40 -7.43 -0.77
N TRP A 35 -0.67 -6.17 -0.44
CA TRP A 35 0.27 -5.10 -0.07
C TRP A 35 -0.32 -4.32 1.11
N ARG A 36 -1.11 -5.05 1.92
CA ARG A 36 -2.41 -4.65 2.45
C ARG A 36 -2.42 -4.43 3.97
N ASP A 37 -1.28 -4.40 4.63
CA ASP A 37 -1.26 -4.32 6.09
C ASP A 37 -1.63 -2.95 6.64
N TYR A 38 -1.67 -1.87 5.82
CA TYR A 38 -2.25 -0.63 6.35
C TYR A 38 -2.84 0.40 5.39
N ALA A 39 -2.57 0.42 4.08
CA ALA A 39 -3.15 1.47 3.21
C ALA A 39 -4.69 1.38 3.24
N PRO A 40 -5.41 2.35 3.86
CA PRO A 40 -6.87 2.25 4.00
C PRO A 40 -7.54 2.26 2.61
N ALA A 41 -8.64 1.53 2.42
CA ALA A 41 -9.39 1.51 1.14
C ALA A 41 -9.79 2.92 0.66
N LEU A 42 -9.91 3.87 1.58
CA LEU A 42 -10.17 5.28 1.29
C LEU A 42 -9.06 5.96 0.46
N CYS A 43 -7.85 5.39 0.42
CA CYS A 43 -6.74 5.86 -0.38
C CYS A 43 -6.78 5.34 -1.83
N THR A 44 -7.32 4.14 -2.03
CA THR A 44 -7.44 3.53 -3.36
C THR A 44 -8.73 3.91 -4.08
N ASP A 45 -9.80 4.17 -3.33
CA ASP A 45 -11.16 4.28 -3.89
C ASP A 45 -11.70 5.72 -3.94
N LYS A 46 -11.01 6.70 -3.33
CA LYS A 46 -11.41 8.12 -3.32
C LYS A 46 -10.29 9.02 -3.85
N ASN A 47 -10.63 10.27 -4.19
CA ASN A 47 -9.69 11.30 -4.65
C ASN A 47 -8.78 11.86 -3.53
N TYR A 48 -8.31 11.01 -2.61
CA TYR A 48 -7.33 11.40 -1.59
C TYR A 48 -5.94 10.92 -1.98
N HIS A 49 -4.93 11.73 -1.66
CA HIS A 49 -3.57 11.24 -1.53
C HIS A 49 -3.33 10.79 -0.09
N CYS A 50 -2.74 9.62 0.10
CA CYS A 50 -2.43 9.12 1.42
C CYS A 50 -0.94 9.05 1.71
N LEU A 51 -0.61 9.44 2.94
CA LEU A 51 0.70 9.23 3.53
C LEU A 51 0.56 8.43 4.82
N THR A 52 1.06 7.22 4.80
CA THR A 52 1.15 6.34 5.96
C THR A 52 2.52 6.43 6.59
N VAL A 53 2.59 6.60 7.90
CA VAL A 53 3.84 6.64 8.66
C VAL A 53 3.80 5.66 9.84
N GLU A 54 4.94 5.08 10.16
CA GLU A 54 5.12 4.29 11.37
C GLU A 54 5.20 5.19 12.61
N ILE A 55 4.33 4.94 13.59
CA ILE A 55 4.23 5.71 14.83
C ILE A 55 4.72 4.96 16.07
N ARG A 56 4.99 3.65 15.96
CA ARG A 56 5.56 2.83 17.05
C ARG A 56 6.85 3.45 17.59
N ASP A 57 7.10 3.30 18.89
CA ASP A 57 8.32 3.78 19.59
C ASP A 57 8.64 5.28 19.40
N HIS A 58 7.61 6.07 19.07
CA HIS A 58 7.70 7.48 18.72
C HIS A 58 8.65 7.74 17.54
N PHE A 59 8.62 6.88 16.53
CA PHE A 59 9.39 7.06 15.31
C PHE A 59 8.93 8.29 14.53
N PHE A 60 7.64 8.46 14.29
CA PHE A 60 7.11 9.70 13.72
C PHE A 60 7.16 10.84 14.75
N ILE A 61 7.87 11.92 14.42
CA ILE A 61 7.96 13.12 15.25
C ILE A 61 6.88 14.14 14.86
N GLY A 62 6.54 14.23 13.57
CA GLY A 62 5.64 15.25 13.05
C GLY A 62 6.00 15.69 11.64
N PHE A 63 5.20 16.63 11.13
CA PHE A 63 5.49 17.33 9.88
C PHE A 63 6.37 18.55 10.09
N LYS A 64 7.17 18.87 9.07
CA LYS A 64 7.92 20.12 8.92
C LYS A 64 7.57 20.72 7.56
N HIS A 65 7.34 22.03 7.52
CA HIS A 65 7.03 22.74 6.28
C HIS A 65 5.89 22.08 5.50
N LEU A 66 4.76 21.80 6.15
CA LEU A 66 3.58 21.24 5.49
C LEU A 66 2.83 22.36 4.79
N TYR A 67 2.67 22.27 3.47
CA TYR A 67 2.06 23.30 2.62
C TYR A 67 0.68 22.86 2.09
N CYS A 68 -0.13 22.30 2.98
CA CYS A 68 -1.49 21.87 2.73
C CYS A 68 -2.19 21.60 4.08
N ASP A 69 -3.51 21.36 4.05
CA ASP A 69 -4.25 20.91 5.22
C ASP A 69 -4.43 19.39 5.23
N ILE A 70 -4.28 18.78 6.41
CA ILE A 70 -4.62 17.37 6.62
C ILE A 70 -6.14 17.28 6.66
N SER A 71 -6.74 16.68 5.62
CA SER A 71 -8.20 16.53 5.52
C SER A 71 -8.74 15.53 6.53
N ARG A 72 -7.98 14.46 6.78
CA ARG A 72 -8.31 13.40 7.75
C ARG A 72 -7.03 12.73 8.24
N GLN A 73 -7.12 12.13 9.41
CA GLN A 73 -6.11 11.23 9.96
C GLN A 73 -6.80 9.97 10.48
N GLU A 74 -6.15 8.82 10.32
CA GLU A 74 -6.61 7.55 10.86
C GLU A 74 -5.44 6.72 11.37
N ASP A 75 -5.59 6.18 12.57
CA ASP A 75 -4.64 5.26 13.19
C ASP A 75 -5.14 3.83 13.01
N GLU A 76 -4.19 2.90 13.01
CA GLU A 76 -4.48 1.48 12.91
C GLU A 76 -5.41 1.03 14.01
N GLN A 77 -6.45 0.27 13.63
CA GLN A 77 -7.44 -0.25 14.58
C GLN A 77 -6.87 -1.48 15.28
N ALA A 78 -5.86 -1.26 16.11
CA ALA A 78 -5.18 -2.24 16.94
C ALA A 78 -5.04 -1.70 18.37
N PRO A 79 -4.91 -2.57 19.40
CA PRO A 79 -4.69 -2.13 20.78
C PRO A 79 -3.46 -1.23 20.95
N GLU A 80 -2.43 -1.48 20.14
CA GLU A 80 -1.23 -0.65 20.03
C GLU A 80 -1.03 -0.29 18.55
N PRO A 81 -1.49 0.88 18.10
CA PRO A 81 -1.42 1.23 16.68
C PRO A 81 0.02 1.41 16.25
N ARG A 82 0.44 0.66 15.22
CA ARG A 82 1.78 0.80 14.64
C ARG A 82 1.82 1.89 13.58
N TRP A 83 0.70 2.11 12.90
CA TRP A 83 0.62 2.98 11.74
C TRP A 83 -0.40 4.11 11.89
N ARG A 84 -0.12 5.21 11.18
CA ARG A 84 -1.02 6.35 11.02
C ARG A 84 -1.05 6.80 9.57
N THR A 85 -2.23 6.99 9.02
CA THR A 85 -2.45 7.51 7.67
C THR A 85 -2.98 8.93 7.76
N TYR A 86 -2.37 9.81 6.97
CA TYR A 86 -2.83 11.17 6.71
C TYR A 86 -3.42 11.24 5.31
N PHE A 87 -4.57 11.87 5.19
CA PHE A 87 -5.30 12.05 3.94
C PHE A 87 -5.23 13.50 3.51
N PHE A 88 -4.90 13.72 2.24
CA PHE A 88 -4.81 15.04 1.63
C PHE A 88 -5.75 15.15 0.44
N ASP A 89 -6.62 16.15 0.45
CA ASP A 89 -7.50 16.49 -0.67
C ASP A 89 -6.74 17.38 -1.67
N GLY A 90 -6.21 16.75 -2.72
CA GLY A 90 -5.48 17.44 -3.79
C GLY A 90 -3.99 17.65 -3.53
N VAL A 91 -3.45 18.75 -4.06
CA VAL A 91 -2.00 19.02 -4.08
C VAL A 91 -1.50 19.28 -2.66
N CYS A 92 -0.49 18.53 -2.25
CA CYS A 92 0.16 18.73 -0.96
C CYS A 92 1.66 18.46 -1.05
N GLU A 93 2.46 19.19 -0.27
CA GLU A 93 3.88 18.88 -0.09
C GLU A 93 4.31 19.20 1.34
N GLY A 94 5.40 18.57 1.76
CA GLY A 94 6.05 18.90 3.00
C GLY A 94 7.15 17.92 3.35
N GLN A 95 7.53 17.91 4.62
CA GLN A 95 8.55 17.04 5.15
C GLN A 95 8.05 16.27 6.37
N ILE A 96 8.47 15.01 6.47
CA ILE A 96 8.17 14.09 7.55
C ILE A 96 9.44 13.97 8.39
N ALA A 97 9.33 14.30 9.68
CA ALA A 97 10.41 14.09 10.62
C ALA A 97 10.27 12.72 11.29
N MET A 98 11.31 11.88 11.18
CA MET A 98 11.38 10.57 11.82
C MET A 98 12.57 10.45 12.76
N LYS A 99 12.44 9.61 13.78
CA LYS A 99 13.47 9.25 14.75
C LYS A 99 13.77 7.75 14.70
N CYS A 100 14.57 7.33 13.74
CA CYS A 100 14.90 5.92 13.51
C CYS A 100 16.18 5.47 14.20
N PHE A 101 16.35 4.16 14.37
CA PHE A 101 17.62 3.57 14.78
C PHE A 101 18.53 3.37 13.55
N SER A 102 19.83 3.55 13.73
CA SER A 102 20.85 3.07 12.78
C SER A 102 21.07 1.56 12.91
N ASP A 103 21.87 1.00 12.01
CA ASP A 103 22.41 -0.36 12.10
C ASP A 103 23.22 -0.61 13.39
N GLN A 104 23.75 0.46 14.00
CA GLN A 104 24.44 0.46 15.29
C GLN A 104 23.49 0.70 16.48
N HIS A 105 22.17 0.66 16.28
CA HIS A 105 21.14 0.91 17.30
C HIS A 105 21.23 2.31 17.95
N ILE A 106 21.79 3.29 17.24
CA ILE A 106 21.82 4.69 17.69
C ILE A 106 20.61 5.41 17.09
N ARG A 107 19.85 6.14 17.92
CA ARG A 107 18.73 6.94 17.41
C ARG A 107 19.22 8.15 16.64
N THR A 108 18.88 8.22 15.36
CA THR A 108 19.11 9.38 14.48
C THR A 108 17.79 10.10 14.22
N ARG A 109 17.87 11.33 13.68
CA ARG A 109 16.71 12.07 13.18
C ARG A 109 16.88 12.32 11.70
N GLY A 110 15.85 12.01 10.93
CA GLY A 110 15.80 12.21 9.49
C GLY A 110 14.63 13.10 9.08
N LEU A 111 14.80 13.72 7.91
CA LEU A 111 13.72 14.40 7.20
C LEU A 111 13.47 13.69 5.88
N THR A 112 12.20 13.50 5.57
CA THR A 112 11.77 12.92 4.30
C THR A 112 10.78 13.86 3.64
N SER A 113 11.12 14.39 2.48
CA SER A 113 10.26 15.27 1.71
C SER A 113 9.27 14.44 0.89
N PHE A 114 8.05 14.95 0.74
CA PHE A 114 7.03 14.37 -0.12
C PHE A 114 6.29 15.47 -0.89
N SER A 115 5.75 15.13 -2.05
CA SER A 115 4.81 15.97 -2.78
C SER A 115 3.79 15.11 -3.53
N PHE A 116 2.56 15.58 -3.59
CA PHE A 116 1.44 14.99 -4.31
C PHE A 116 0.94 15.98 -5.37
N GLY A 117 0.76 15.52 -6.61
CA GLY A 117 0.04 16.27 -7.66
C GLY A 117 0.67 17.58 -8.18
N ARG A 118 1.83 18.03 -7.65
CA ARG A 118 2.40 19.36 -7.95
C ARG A 118 3.30 19.41 -9.20
N LYS A 119 3.92 18.31 -9.60
CA LYS A 119 4.91 18.30 -10.70
C LYS A 119 4.23 18.26 -12.07
N ALA A 120 4.99 18.51 -13.13
CA ALA A 120 4.51 18.73 -14.51
C ALA A 120 3.56 17.64 -15.07
N ASN A 121 3.51 16.46 -14.44
CA ASN A 121 2.66 15.33 -14.83
C ASN A 121 1.65 14.92 -13.74
N HIS A 122 1.35 15.80 -12.78
CA HIS A 122 0.60 15.47 -11.55
C HIS A 122 1.20 14.28 -10.77
N SER A 123 2.51 14.06 -10.92
CA SER A 123 3.20 12.96 -10.28
C SER A 123 3.40 13.23 -8.80
N SER A 124 3.39 12.16 -8.01
CA SER A 124 3.77 12.19 -6.61
C SER A 124 5.26 11.88 -6.48
N GLU A 125 5.97 12.62 -5.64
CA GLU A 125 7.40 12.44 -5.38
C GLU A 125 7.68 12.21 -3.90
N PHE A 126 8.70 11.40 -3.63
CA PHE A 126 9.17 11.08 -2.29
C PHE A 126 10.70 11.09 -2.28
N SER A 127 11.31 11.77 -1.31
CA SER A 127 12.77 11.86 -1.22
C SER A 127 13.26 12.00 0.22
N THR A 128 14.33 11.29 0.55
CA THR A 128 15.05 11.47 1.82
C THR A 128 16.52 11.17 1.63
N THR A 129 17.33 11.75 2.50
CA THR A 129 18.76 11.46 2.65
C THR A 129 19.05 10.62 3.89
N ASP A 130 18.03 10.27 4.70
CA ASP A 130 18.20 9.44 5.89
C ASP A 130 18.30 7.95 5.49
N PRO A 131 19.46 7.29 5.68
CA PRO A 131 19.61 5.88 5.33
C PRO A 131 18.84 4.92 6.27
N ASN A 132 18.33 5.43 7.39
CA ASN A 132 17.63 4.66 8.41
C ASN A 132 16.11 4.67 8.24
N VAL A 133 15.63 5.39 7.23
CA VAL A 133 14.24 5.41 6.82
C VAL A 133 14.06 4.46 5.63
N LYS A 134 12.86 3.90 5.46
CA LYS A 134 12.45 3.14 4.27
C LYS A 134 11.08 3.60 3.80
N GLY A 135 10.93 3.81 2.50
CA GLY A 135 9.68 4.22 1.89
C GLY A 135 9.13 3.16 0.94
N GLN A 136 7.84 3.25 0.66
CA GLN A 136 7.20 2.44 -0.38
C GLN A 136 6.03 3.20 -1.00
N THR A 137 5.77 2.96 -2.28
CA THR A 137 4.63 3.49 -3.02
C THR A 137 3.55 2.43 -3.28
N SER A 138 2.29 2.87 -3.44
CA SER A 138 1.15 1.97 -3.74
C SER A 138 1.21 1.29 -5.11
N ASP A 139 2.04 1.77 -6.05
CA ASP A 139 2.38 1.08 -7.31
C ASP A 139 3.50 0.04 -7.14
N LEU A 140 3.78 -0.35 -5.89
CA LEU A 140 4.69 -1.43 -5.51
C LEU A 140 6.16 -1.12 -5.77
N GLN A 141 6.48 0.15 -6.07
CA GLN A 141 7.86 0.57 -6.12
C GLN A 141 8.36 0.72 -4.68
N VAL A 142 9.25 -0.19 -4.30
CA VAL A 142 9.97 -0.07 -3.03
C VAL A 142 10.94 1.11 -3.16
N VAL A 143 10.84 2.06 -2.23
CA VAL A 143 11.81 3.14 -2.09
C VAL A 143 12.92 2.65 -1.18
N THR A 144 13.80 1.83 -1.75
CA THR A 144 15.00 1.35 -1.05
C THR A 144 16.08 2.42 -1.12
N LEU A 145 16.21 3.16 -0.03
CA LEU A 145 17.09 4.31 0.09
C LEU A 145 18.54 3.84 0.17
N THR A 146 19.29 4.09 -0.91
CA THR A 146 20.74 3.90 -0.92
C THR A 146 21.39 5.17 -0.33
N PRO A 147 22.31 5.06 0.64
CA PRO A 147 23.05 6.22 1.15
C PRO A 147 23.63 7.07 0.00
N GLY A 148 23.37 8.37 0.00
CA GLY A 148 23.88 9.31 -1.01
C GLY A 148 23.12 9.36 -2.34
N LYS A 149 21.95 8.72 -2.48
CA LYS A 149 21.06 8.89 -3.64
C LYS A 149 19.77 9.61 -3.24
N GLU A 150 19.42 10.63 -4.01
CA GLU A 150 18.14 11.33 -3.90
C GLU A 150 17.20 10.97 -5.06
N VAL A 151 15.92 10.89 -4.71
CA VAL A 151 14.74 10.90 -5.58
C VAL A 151 14.34 9.55 -6.20
N GLN A 152 13.20 9.04 -5.74
CA GLN A 152 12.36 8.11 -6.50
C GLN A 152 11.08 8.84 -6.91
N ARG A 153 10.78 8.81 -8.21
CA ARG A 153 9.59 9.45 -8.79
C ARG A 153 8.65 8.34 -9.22
N SER A 154 7.42 8.35 -8.72
CA SER A 154 6.40 7.56 -9.39
C SER A 154 5.89 8.32 -10.63
N LYS A 155 5.67 7.58 -11.71
CA LYS A 155 5.10 8.12 -12.96
C LYS A 155 3.58 8.06 -12.97
N THR A 156 2.96 7.43 -11.97
CA THR A 156 1.51 7.41 -11.81
C THR A 156 1.06 8.63 -10.99
N PRO A 157 0.13 9.43 -11.51
CA PRO A 157 -0.69 10.31 -10.68
C PRO A 157 -1.40 9.46 -9.61
N TRP A 158 -1.60 9.99 -8.41
CA TRP A 158 -2.34 9.29 -7.32
C TRP A 158 -1.64 8.05 -6.79
N VAL A 159 -0.46 8.26 -6.20
CA VAL A 159 0.28 7.21 -5.51
C VAL A 159 0.34 7.58 -4.04
N ASP A 160 0.10 6.59 -3.20
CA ASP A 160 0.22 6.72 -1.76
C ASP A 160 1.63 6.40 -1.33
N PHE A 161 2.07 7.05 -0.26
CA PHE A 161 3.38 6.81 0.34
C PHE A 161 3.23 6.10 1.67
N GLN A 162 4.11 5.14 1.92
CA GLN A 162 4.32 4.56 3.24
C GLN A 162 5.76 4.84 3.68
N LEU A 163 5.93 5.19 4.95
CA LEU A 163 7.22 5.49 5.54
C LEU A 163 7.41 4.81 6.90
N ALA A 164 8.54 4.15 7.06
CA ALA A 164 8.88 3.40 8.27
C ALA A 164 10.37 3.52 8.60
N CYS A 165 10.74 3.09 9.81
CA CYS A 165 12.15 2.89 10.11
C CYS A 165 12.67 1.61 9.48
N ARG A 166 13.92 1.64 9.04
CA ARG A 166 14.59 0.48 8.43
C ARG A 166 14.96 -0.55 9.48
N PHE A 167 15.50 -0.09 10.60
CA PHE A 167 15.96 -0.89 11.72
C PHE A 167 15.01 -0.72 12.90
N ASP A 168 14.64 -1.84 13.50
CA ASP A 168 13.93 -1.89 14.77
C ASP A 168 14.94 -1.95 15.93
N LYS A 169 14.45 -1.74 17.16
CA LYS A 169 15.26 -1.85 18.38
C LYS A 169 15.66 -3.30 18.67
#